data_AF-A0A819P9V4-F1
#
_entry.id   AF-A0A819P9V4-F1
#
_cell.length_a   1.000
_cell.length_b   1.000
_cell.length_c   1.000
_cell.angle_alpha   90.00
_cell.angle_beta   90.00
_cell.angle_gamma   90.00
#
_symmetry.space_group_name_H-M   'P 1'
#
loop_
_entity.id
_entity.type
_entity.pdbx_description
1 polymer ?
#
loop_
_entity_poly.entity_id
_entity_poly.type
_entity_poly.pdbx_seq_one_letter_code
_entity_poly.pdbx_strand_id
1 'polypeptide(L)'
;MNRYADIDLEEKRLPPIYGYWSHPLVSLEEALKPIIPTIDQLSRYIQVAKQHCHFPSEHGLTRDESAAVFLYTMEWGDKSFYRVFNQA
;
A
#
# COMPACT_ATOMS: atom_id res chain seq x y z
N MET A 1 29.62 12.31 -2.03
CA MET A 1 29.21 10.92 -1.71
C MET A 1 28.64 10.98 -0.30
N ASN A 2 27.35 11.29 -0.17
CA ASN A 2 26.72 11.50 1.13
C ASN A 2 26.46 10.14 1.77
N ARG A 3 27.04 9.91 2.95
CA ARG A 3 26.84 8.70 3.73
C ARG A 3 25.41 8.73 4.28
N TYR A 4 24.65 7.67 4.07
CA TYR A 4 23.31 7.42 4.65
C TYR A 4 23.34 7.26 6.19
N ALA A 5 24.37 7.77 6.87
CA ALA A 5 24.62 7.54 8.29
C ALA A 5 23.90 8.54 9.21
N ASP A 6 23.35 9.63 8.65
CA ASP A 6 22.69 10.70 9.42
C ASP A 6 21.16 10.65 9.26
N ILE A 7 20.59 9.44 9.14
CA ILE A 7 19.15 9.28 9.37
C ILE A 7 19.01 9.14 10.89
N ASP A 8 18.51 10.19 11.55
CA ASP A 8 17.96 10.09 12.90
C ASP A 8 16.73 9.15 12.83
N LEU A 9 17.02 7.85 12.78
CA LEU A 9 16.04 6.79 12.91
C LEU A 9 15.75 6.65 14.39
N GLU A 10 15.17 7.69 15.00
CA GLU A 10 14.46 7.47 16.26
C GLU A 10 13.36 6.47 15.92
N GLU A 11 13.58 5.19 16.25
CA GLU A 11 12.57 4.15 16.20
C GLU A 11 11.48 4.52 17.21
N LYS A 12 10.62 5.45 16.82
CA LYS A 12 9.42 5.78 17.57
C LYS A 12 8.61 4.51 17.61
N ARG A 13 8.55 3.89 18.79
CA ARG A 13 7.69 2.74 19.04
C ARG A 13 6.25 3.20 18.83
N LEU A 14 5.72 2.92 17.64
CA LEU A 14 4.31 3.16 17.35
C LEU A 14 3.48 2.20 18.21
N PRO A 15 2.40 2.67 18.83
CA PRO A 15 1.50 1.78 19.53
C PRO A 15 0.97 0.73 18.54
N PRO A 16 0.67 -0.50 19.00
CA PRO A 16 -0.03 -1.47 18.18
C PRO A 16 -1.30 -0.85 17.58
N ILE A 17 -1.64 -1.23 16.35
CA ILE A 17 -2.92 -0.83 15.75
C ILE A 17 -4.03 -1.59 16.45
N TYR A 18 -4.51 -1.04 17.57
CA TYR A 18 -5.57 -1.63 18.38
C TYR A 18 -6.83 -1.82 17.54
N GLY A 19 -7.43 -3.01 17.65
CA GLY A 19 -8.66 -3.35 16.94
C GLY A 19 -8.47 -3.88 15.52
N TYR A 20 -7.28 -3.84 14.92
CA TYR A 20 -7.07 -4.39 13.56
C TYR A 20 -7.50 -5.87 13.47
N TRP A 21 -7.17 -6.67 14.48
CA TRP A 21 -7.53 -8.10 14.55
C TRP A 21 -9.04 -8.36 14.52
N SER A 22 -9.86 -7.42 14.99
CA SER A 22 -11.31 -7.54 15.02
C SER A 22 -12.00 -6.92 13.80
N HIS A 23 -11.24 -6.31 12.89
CA HIS A 23 -11.81 -5.79 11.65
C HIS A 23 -11.98 -6.92 10.64
N PRO A 24 -13.10 -6.94 9.90
CA PRO A 24 -13.28 -7.91 8.82
C PRO A 24 -12.24 -7.67 7.74
N LEU A 25 -11.69 -8.75 7.19
CA LEU A 25 -10.94 -8.69 5.96
C LEU A 25 -11.91 -8.35 4.83
N VAL A 26 -11.60 -7.29 4.10
CA VAL A 26 -12.40 -6.79 2.98
C VAL A 26 -11.54 -6.76 1.73
N SER A 27 -12.16 -6.54 0.57
CA SER A 27 -11.42 -6.38 -0.67
C SER A 27 -10.54 -5.13 -0.66
N LEU A 28 -9.50 -5.13 -1.49
CA LEU A 28 -8.62 -3.96 -1.66
C LEU A 28 -9.40 -2.68 -2.05
N GLU A 29 -10.44 -2.81 -2.89
CA GLU A 29 -11.31 -1.72 -3.29
C GLU A 29 -12.11 -1.15 -2.13
N GLU A 30 -12.65 -2.01 -1.26
CA GLU A 30 -13.41 -1.59 -0.08
C GLU A 30 -12.52 -0.90 0.94
N ALA A 31 -11.33 -1.45 1.19
CA ALA A 31 -10.34 -0.86 2.08
C ALA A 31 -9.91 0.55 1.62
N LEU A 32 -9.72 0.73 0.31
CA LEU A 32 -9.26 2.00 -0.27
C LEU A 32 -10.40 2.97 -0.63
N LYS A 33 -11.66 2.57 -0.48
CA LYS A 33 -12.83 3.41 -0.81
C LYS A 33 -12.78 4.82 -0.21
N PRO A 34 -12.36 5.05 1.05
CA PRO A 34 -12.25 6.39 1.62
C PRO A 34 -11.15 7.26 0.97
N ILE A 35 -10.17 6.63 0.32
CA ILE A 35 -8.94 7.25 -0.18
C ILE A 35 -9.00 7.50 -1.70
N ILE A 36 -9.84 6.74 -2.44
CA ILE A 36 -10.03 6.88 -3.89
C ILE A 36 -10.20 8.34 -4.35
N PRO A 37 -10.97 9.22 -3.67
CA PRO A 37 -11.13 10.60 -4.12
C PRO A 37 -9.84 11.44 -4.05
N THR A 38 -8.86 11.05 -3.23
CA THR A 38 -7.64 11.82 -2.97
C THR A 38 -6.54 11.54 -4.00
N ILE A 39 -6.54 10.33 -4.56
CA ILE A 39 -5.47 9.84 -5.45
C ILE A 39 -6.03 9.67 -6.85
N ASP A 40 -5.52 10.47 -7.78
CA ASP A 40 -5.98 10.41 -9.17
C ASP A 40 -5.78 9.01 -9.76
N GLN A 41 -6.82 8.54 -10.44
CA GLN A 41 -6.88 7.23 -11.09
C GLN A 41 -6.66 6.01 -10.16
N LEU A 42 -6.76 6.15 -8.83
CA LEU A 42 -6.50 5.04 -7.91
C LEU A 42 -7.30 3.77 -8.24
N SER A 43 -8.59 3.91 -8.56
CA SER A 43 -9.43 2.76 -8.94
C SER A 43 -8.89 2.00 -10.15
N ARG A 44 -8.34 2.71 -11.14
CA ARG A 44 -7.70 2.09 -12.31
C ARG A 44 -6.46 1.33 -11.90
N TYR A 45 -5.61 1.93 -11.07
CA TYR A 45 -4.37 1.30 -10.62
C TYR A 45 -4.58 0.11 -9.68
N ILE A 46 -5.67 0.08 -8.91
CA ILE A 46 -6.09 -1.12 -8.17
C ILE A 46 -6.36 -2.27 -9.15
N GLN A 47 -7.07 -2.03 -10.25
CA GLN A 47 -7.32 -3.06 -11.26
C GLN A 47 -6.04 -3.52 -11.96
N VAL A 48 -5.16 -2.58 -12.30
CA VAL A 48 -3.84 -2.89 -12.90
C VAL A 48 -3.03 -3.77 -11.96
N ALA A 49 -2.98 -3.44 -10.66
CA ALA A 49 -2.27 -4.23 -9.67
C ALA A 49 -2.80 -5.67 -9.59
N LYS A 50 -4.13 -5.84 -9.52
CA LYS A 50 -4.75 -7.17 -9.51
C LYS A 50 -4.47 -8.00 -10.76
N GLN A 51 -4.35 -7.35 -11.93
CA GLN A 51 -4.04 -8.01 -13.19
C GLN A 51 -2.58 -8.45 -13.30
N HIS A 52 -1.65 -7.72 -12.66
CA HIS A 52 -0.22 -8.05 -12.67
C HIS A 52 0.14 -9.12 -11.65
N CYS A 53 -0.68 -9.33 -10.62
CA CYS A 53 -0.45 -10.36 -9.63
C CYS A 53 -0.92 -11.74 -10.12
N HIS A 54 0.01 -12.68 -10.19
CA HIS A 54 -0.33 -14.09 -10.41
C HIS A 54 -1.02 -14.68 -9.17
N PHE A 55 -1.99 -15.57 -9.40
CA PHE A 55 -2.63 -16.33 -8.34
C PHE A 55 -2.82 -17.79 -8.77
N PRO A 56 -2.47 -18.79 -7.93
CA PRO A 56 -1.95 -18.66 -6.57
C PRO A 56 -0.55 -18.03 -6.54
N SER A 57 -0.28 -17.15 -5.57
CA SER A 57 1.06 -16.58 -5.44
C SER A 57 2.02 -17.61 -4.85
N GLU A 58 3.30 -17.52 -5.23
CA GLU A 58 4.36 -18.39 -4.70
C GLU A 58 4.55 -18.25 -3.18
N HIS A 59 4.03 -17.17 -2.61
CA HIS A 59 4.16 -16.82 -1.19
C HIS A 59 2.87 -17.07 -0.38
N GLY A 60 1.85 -17.70 -0.98
CA GLY A 60 0.59 -18.00 -0.29
C GLY A 60 -0.30 -16.78 -0.01
N LEU A 61 0.03 -15.62 -0.59
CA LEU A 61 -0.79 -14.42 -0.56
C LEU A 61 -2.03 -14.58 -1.43
N THR A 62 -3.14 -14.02 -0.95
CA THR A 62 -4.34 -13.78 -1.74
C THR A 62 -4.07 -12.77 -2.86
N ARG A 63 -4.94 -12.74 -3.87
CA ARG A 63 -4.84 -11.76 -4.96
C ARG A 63 -4.85 -10.32 -4.46
N ASP A 64 -5.65 -10.03 -3.44
CA ASP A 64 -5.78 -8.68 -2.89
C ASP A 64 -4.55 -8.28 -2.05
N GLU A 65 -3.96 -9.20 -1.30
CA GLU A 65 -2.70 -8.95 -0.58
C GLU A 65 -1.54 -8.70 -1.55
N SER A 66 -1.40 -9.54 -2.58
CA SER A 66 -0.38 -9.31 -3.63
C SER A 66 -0.59 -7.98 -4.35
N ALA A 67 -1.85 -7.65 -4.69
CA ALA A 67 -2.18 -6.39 -5.34
C ALA A 67 -1.91 -5.18 -4.45
N ALA A 68 -2.13 -5.29 -3.13
CA ALA A 68 -1.84 -4.21 -2.19
C ALA A 68 -0.34 -3.91 -2.13
N VAL A 69 0.51 -4.94 -2.08
CA VAL A 69 1.97 -4.78 -2.13
C VAL A 69 2.39 -4.18 -3.46
N PHE A 70 1.89 -4.70 -4.58
CA PHE A 70 2.21 -4.19 -5.92
C PHE A 70 1.79 -2.73 -6.09
N LEU A 71 0.59 -2.37 -5.64
CA LEU A 71 0.08 -1.00 -5.66
C LEU A 71 0.97 -0.05 -4.86
N TYR A 72 1.48 -0.50 -3.72
CA TYR A 72 2.39 0.30 -2.89
C TYR A 72 3.75 0.51 -3.55
N THR A 73 4.27 -0.47 -4.30
CA THR A 73 5.57 -0.35 -4.97
C THR A 73 5.51 0.25 -6.36
N MET A 74 4.32 0.29 -6.97
CA MET A 74 4.12 0.82 -8.31
C MET A 74 4.19 2.35 -8.28
N GLU A 75 5.04 2.93 -9.14
CA GLU A 75 5.07 4.36 -9.37
C GLU A 75 4.22 4.72 -10.59
N TRP A 76 3.40 5.77 -10.44
CA TRP A 76 2.69 6.39 -11.55
C TRP A 76 2.48 7.88 -11.27
N GLY A 77 2.90 8.72 -12.23
CA GLY A 77 2.80 10.17 -12.11
C GLY A 77 3.40 10.72 -10.81
N ASP A 78 2.93 11.91 -10.43
CA ASP A 78 3.45 12.63 -9.25
C ASP A 78 2.73 12.26 -7.94
N LYS A 79 1.58 11.59 -8.05
CA LYS A 79 0.68 11.25 -6.93
C LYS A 79 0.40 9.75 -6.85
N SER A 80 1.42 8.93 -7.03
CA SER A 80 1.30 7.49 -6.78
C SER A 80 0.95 7.19 -5.32
N PHE A 81 0.44 5.99 -5.05
CA PHE A 81 0.00 5.61 -3.70
C PHE A 81 1.09 5.81 -2.65
N TYR A 82 2.30 5.32 -2.90
CA TYR A 82 3.45 5.52 -2.02
C TYR A 82 3.74 6.98 -1.73
N ARG A 83 3.75 7.82 -2.79
CA ARG A 83 4.11 9.23 -2.67
C ARG A 83 3.10 10.01 -1.84
N VAL A 84 1.81 9.76 -2.04
CA VAL A 84 0.76 10.46 -1.30
C VAL A 84 0.78 10.07 0.18
N PHE A 85 1.01 8.79 0.49
CA PHE A 85 0.99 8.31 1.88
C PHE A 85 2.26 8.62 2.67
N ASN A 86 3.41 8.74 2.00
CA ASN A 86 4.70 8.99 2.66
C ASN A 86 5.18 10.45 2.55
N GLN A 87 4.32 11.38 2.15
CA GLN A 87 4.58 12.82 2.15
C GLN A 87 4.41 13.49 3.54
N ALA A 88 4.40 12.70 4.62
CA ALA A 88 4.22 13.16 6.00
C ALA A 88 5.53 13.66 6.64
#